data_AF-A0A7J9GUU3-F1
#
_entry.id   AF-A0A7J9GUU3-F1
#
_cell.length_a   1.000
_cell.length_b   1.000
_cell.length_c   1.000
_cell.angle_alpha   90.00
_cell.angle_beta   90.00
_cell.angle_gamma   90.00
#
_symmetry.space_group_name_H-M   'P 1'
#
loop_
_entity.id
_entity.type
_entity.pdbx_description
1 polymer ?
#
loop_
_entity_poly.entity_id
_entity_poly.type
_entity_poly.pdbx_seq_one_letter_code
_entity_poly.pdbx_strand_id
1 'polypeptide(L)'
;MAETAYTMEPDCETTDEKSSSAFPEIAIGIDIGTSECSVAVWNGSQVELLKNTRNEPLMCSDVPLNDDIPSVGVSYYLSHEHERLSGASILNMKRLIGRVDTDRLVQAGKNFPFLVQTLDIGGRPFIAALVNNVWKSTTPEEVLALYLVELRIMAESKLKWPVKNVVLTGLHVLRLIPEPAAVALLYTQQQQHMIHDNMDRGSKKVALIFNMGAGCCDVAVTATAGGVSQIKALAGIATQYVIHKLSFEESVQIDVDLGNGLRICKQVSREEFEE
;
A
#
# COMPACT_ATOMS: atom_id res chain seq x y z
N MET A 1 -16.50 -21.79 -14.17
CA MET A 1 -15.23 -21.08 -14.49
C MET A 1 -14.40 -21.09 -13.22
N ALA A 2 -13.15 -21.56 -13.29
CA ALA A 2 -12.33 -21.91 -12.13
C ALA A 2 -12.01 -20.67 -11.26
N GLU A 3 -12.24 -20.79 -9.95
CA GLU A 3 -11.89 -19.80 -8.93
C GLU A 3 -10.38 -19.81 -8.65
N THR A 4 -9.74 -18.65 -8.73
CA THR A 4 -8.36 -18.47 -8.28
C THR A 4 -8.39 -18.19 -6.77
N ALA A 5 -8.22 -19.22 -5.94
CA ALA A 5 -7.96 -19.05 -4.53
C ALA A 5 -6.53 -18.52 -4.34
N TYR A 6 -6.37 -17.35 -3.70
CA TYR A 6 -5.06 -16.83 -3.33
C TYR A 6 -4.54 -17.57 -2.09
N THR A 7 -3.89 -18.71 -2.31
CA THR A 7 -3.16 -19.47 -1.30
C THR A 7 -1.71 -18.98 -1.29
N MET A 8 -1.18 -18.60 -0.13
CA MET A 8 0.22 -18.17 0.02
C MET A 8 1.03 -19.28 0.68
N GLU A 9 1.82 -20.02 -0.10
CA GLU A 9 2.80 -20.98 0.44
C GLU A 9 4.17 -20.31 0.62
N PRO A 10 5.02 -20.76 1.55
CA PRO A 10 6.44 -20.42 1.54
C PRO A 10 7.14 -21.27 0.48
N ASP A 11 7.58 -20.65 -0.61
CA ASP A 11 8.31 -21.37 -1.67
C ASP A 11 9.68 -21.78 -1.13
N CYS A 12 9.87 -23.08 -0.93
CA CYS A 12 11.17 -23.68 -0.65
C CYS A 12 11.55 -24.57 -1.84
N GLU A 13 11.99 -23.95 -2.94
CA GLU A 13 12.67 -24.65 -4.02
C GLU A 13 14.17 -24.40 -3.90
N THR A 14 14.87 -25.40 -3.36
CA THR A 14 16.33 -25.50 -3.44
C THR A 14 16.72 -25.92 -4.85
N THR A 15 17.28 -25.00 -5.62
CA THR A 15 18.22 -25.33 -6.69
C THR A 15 19.58 -24.72 -6.35
N ASP A 16 20.54 -25.60 -6.09
CA ASP A 16 21.92 -25.30 -5.72
C ASP A 16 22.67 -24.64 -6.89
N GLU A 17 22.74 -23.31 -6.91
CA GLU A 17 23.86 -22.57 -7.52
C GLU A 17 24.36 -21.50 -6.54
N LYS A 18 25.29 -21.90 -5.67
CA LYS A 18 26.02 -21.00 -4.77
C LYS A 18 26.96 -20.09 -5.56
N SER A 19 26.45 -18.95 -6.02
CA SER A 19 27.29 -17.77 -6.13
C SER A 19 27.41 -17.16 -4.73
N SER A 20 28.61 -17.21 -4.16
CA SER A 20 28.90 -16.61 -2.86
C SER A 20 28.84 -15.09 -2.97
N SER A 21 27.63 -14.55 -2.84
CA SER A 21 27.40 -13.14 -2.56
C SER A 21 28.02 -12.84 -1.18
N ALA A 22 29.06 -12.00 -1.14
CA ALA A 22 29.73 -11.58 0.10
C ALA A 22 28.83 -10.73 1.03
N PHE A 23 27.58 -10.51 0.64
CA PHE A 23 26.62 -9.67 1.35
C PHE A 23 25.37 -10.50 1.68
N PRO A 24 24.83 -10.40 2.92
CA PRO A 24 23.53 -10.99 3.23
C PRO A 24 22.47 -10.38 2.32
N GLU A 25 21.62 -11.23 1.74
CA GLU A 25 20.44 -10.77 1.01
C GLU A 25 19.45 -10.17 2.00
N ILE A 26 19.47 -8.85 2.13
CA ILE A 26 18.52 -8.13 2.98
C ILE A 26 17.25 -7.89 2.17
N ALA A 27 16.12 -8.32 2.73
CA ALA A 27 14.79 -7.97 2.26
C ALA A 27 14.17 -6.94 3.20
N ILE A 28 13.48 -5.95 2.62
CA ILE A 28 12.66 -4.99 3.37
C ILE A 28 11.18 -5.17 3.03
N GLY A 29 10.32 -4.96 4.02
CA GLY A 29 8.89 -4.81 3.86
C GLY A 29 8.53 -3.33 3.73
N ILE A 30 7.66 -2.99 2.79
CA ILE A 30 7.18 -1.62 2.61
C ILE A 30 5.66 -1.66 2.60
N ASP A 31 5.04 -0.92 3.51
CA ASP A 31 3.61 -0.68 3.52
C ASP A 31 3.32 0.66 2.82
N ILE A 32 2.68 0.60 1.65
CA ILE A 32 2.20 1.79 0.95
C ILE A 32 0.79 2.13 1.42
N GLY A 33 0.68 3.07 2.35
CA GLY A 33 -0.60 3.70 2.66
C GLY A 33 -0.93 4.86 1.72
N THR A 34 -2.18 5.31 1.81
CA THR A 34 -2.73 6.41 0.98
C THR A 34 -2.05 7.75 1.28
N SER A 35 -1.77 8.02 2.56
CA SER A 35 -1.17 9.28 3.03
C SER A 35 0.22 9.10 3.61
N GLU A 36 0.47 7.93 4.21
CA GLU A 36 1.70 7.61 4.91
C GLU A 36 2.15 6.22 4.50
N CYS A 37 3.46 5.98 4.52
CA CYS A 37 4.06 4.67 4.32
C CYS A 37 4.99 4.35 5.49
N SER A 38 5.32 3.07 5.62
CA SER A 38 6.35 2.62 6.54
C SER A 38 7.27 1.60 5.87
N VAL A 39 8.52 1.56 6.32
CA VAL A 39 9.52 0.59 5.86
C VAL A 39 10.03 -0.20 7.05
N ALA A 40 10.08 -1.52 6.91
CA ALA A 40 10.47 -2.43 7.97
C ALA A 40 11.55 -3.42 7.48
N VAL A 41 12.41 -3.86 8.40
CA VAL A 41 13.41 -4.90 8.17
C VAL A 41 13.28 -5.99 9.23
N TRP A 42 13.51 -7.24 8.85
CA TRP A 42 13.67 -8.34 9.80
C TRP A 42 15.14 -8.50 10.15
N ASN A 43 15.50 -8.36 11.43
CA ASN A 43 16.89 -8.45 11.87
C ASN A 43 17.32 -9.86 12.33
N GLY A 44 16.46 -10.87 12.14
CA GLY A 44 16.67 -12.24 12.61
C GLY A 44 15.82 -12.63 13.83
N SER A 45 15.41 -11.66 14.65
CA SER A 45 14.60 -11.91 15.85
C SER A 45 13.30 -11.10 15.90
N GLN A 46 13.31 -9.88 15.38
CA GLN A 46 12.14 -9.01 15.39
C GLN A 46 12.06 -8.15 14.12
N VAL A 47 10.86 -7.61 13.88
CA VAL A 47 10.63 -6.59 12.86
C VAL A 47 11.03 -5.23 13.45
N GLU A 48 11.87 -4.50 12.75
CA GLU A 48 12.27 -3.13 13.10
C GLU A 48 11.78 -2.15 12.04
N LEU A 49 11.12 -1.07 12.47
CA LEU A 49 10.71 0.02 11.59
C LEU A 49 11.89 0.97 11.33
N LEU A 50 12.18 1.22 10.06
CA LEU A 50 13.18 2.18 9.64
C LEU A 50 12.62 3.59 9.80
N LYS A 51 13.40 4.46 10.45
CA LYS A 51 13.02 5.86 10.67
C LYS A 51 13.52 6.74 9.54
N ASN A 52 12.73 7.71 9.13
CA ASN A 52 13.09 8.75 8.17
C ASN A 52 14.21 9.67 8.70
N THR A 53 14.54 10.72 7.94
CA THR A 53 15.56 11.72 8.31
C THR A 53 15.16 12.59 9.51
N ARG A 54 13.86 12.74 9.77
CA ARG A 54 13.28 13.39 10.96
C ARG A 54 13.19 12.46 12.17
N ASN A 55 13.71 11.23 12.06
CA ASN A 55 13.66 10.21 13.11
C ASN A 55 12.24 9.71 13.43
N GLU A 56 11.33 9.74 12.46
CA GLU A 56 9.96 9.23 12.56
C GLU A 56 9.83 7.92 11.76
N PRO A 57 9.05 6.93 12.22
CA PRO A 57 8.87 5.66 11.50
C PRO A 57 7.90 5.75 10.30
N LEU A 58 7.16 6.85 10.19
CA LEU A 58 6.21 7.10 9.11
C LEU A 58 6.82 8.08 8.10
N MET A 59 6.58 7.83 6.81
CA MET A 59 6.94 8.74 5.72
C MET A 59 5.69 9.19 4.99
N CYS A 60 5.62 10.45 4.59
CA CYS A 60 4.47 10.94 3.82
C CYS A 60 4.53 10.39 2.38
N SER A 61 3.39 9.86 1.90
CA SER A 61 3.22 9.32 0.54
C SER A 61 2.96 10.43 -0.49
N ASP A 62 3.78 11.49 -0.46
CA ASP A 62 3.77 12.57 -1.44
C ASP A 62 5.05 12.61 -2.27
N VAL A 63 4.88 12.90 -3.56
CA VAL A 63 6.00 13.02 -4.50
C VAL A 63 5.93 14.38 -5.17
N PRO A 64 6.89 15.28 -4.91
CA PRO A 64 6.99 16.54 -5.64
C PRO A 64 7.43 16.28 -7.08
N LEU A 65 6.74 16.89 -8.05
CA LEU A 65 7.21 16.95 -9.42
C LEU A 65 8.17 18.14 -9.55
N ASN A 66 9.46 17.85 -9.72
CA ASN A 66 10.50 18.85 -9.84
C ASN A 66 11.06 18.94 -11.27
N ASP A 67 11.83 20.00 -11.53
CA ASP A 67 12.51 20.20 -12.80
C ASP A 67 13.65 19.23 -13.06
N ASP A 68 14.29 18.75 -11.99
CA ASP A 68 15.43 17.83 -12.04
C ASP A 68 15.03 16.36 -12.17
N ILE A 69 13.95 16.04 -12.90
CA ILE A 69 13.75 14.68 -13.40
C ILE A 69 14.28 14.60 -14.83
N PRO A 70 15.59 14.38 -15.06
CA PRO A 70 15.97 13.62 -16.22
C PRO A 70 15.50 12.18 -15.97
N SER A 71 15.01 11.54 -17.02
CA SER A 71 14.90 10.08 -17.12
C SER A 71 15.85 9.35 -16.15
N VAL A 72 15.28 8.79 -15.07
CA VAL A 72 16.00 7.96 -14.08
C VAL A 72 17.17 8.68 -13.39
N GLY A 73 16.90 9.36 -12.28
CA GLY A 73 17.95 9.94 -11.43
C GLY A 73 17.40 10.59 -10.18
N VAL A 74 17.84 10.09 -9.03
CA VAL A 74 17.39 10.45 -7.68
C VAL A 74 17.94 11.81 -7.29
N SER A 75 17.07 12.74 -6.86
CA SER A 75 17.47 13.95 -6.15
C SER A 75 16.85 13.95 -4.75
N TYR A 76 17.72 13.74 -3.75
CA TYR A 76 17.44 13.91 -2.33
C TYR A 76 17.16 15.39 -2.07
N TYR A 77 15.91 15.82 -1.86
CA TYR A 77 15.63 16.95 -0.95
C TYR A 77 14.20 16.86 -0.39
N LEU A 78 14.16 16.72 0.93
CA LEU A 78 13.02 16.92 1.80
C LEU A 78 12.90 18.41 2.13
N SER A 79 11.83 19.09 1.69
CA SER A 79 11.32 20.30 2.37
C SER A 79 9.98 20.78 1.78
N HIS A 80 8.85 20.11 2.05
CA HIS A 80 7.63 20.40 1.26
C HIS A 80 6.36 20.72 2.07
N GLU A 81 6.45 21.27 3.29
CA GLU A 81 5.26 21.86 3.93
C GLU A 81 4.61 22.95 3.04
N HIS A 82 5.42 23.72 2.30
CA HIS A 82 4.94 24.76 1.38
C HIS A 82 4.54 24.24 -0.02
N GLU A 83 5.09 23.12 -0.48
CA GLU A 83 4.79 22.57 -1.83
C GLU A 83 3.59 21.60 -1.86
N ARG A 84 3.18 21.06 -0.71
CA ARG A 84 1.96 20.22 -0.63
C ARG A 84 0.69 20.94 -1.08
N LEU A 85 0.66 22.27 -0.97
CA LEU A 85 -0.47 23.12 -1.35
C LEU A 85 -0.26 23.88 -2.67
N SER A 86 0.93 23.79 -3.29
CA SER A 86 1.21 24.48 -4.55
C SER A 86 0.64 23.73 -5.77
N GLY A 87 0.18 22.50 -5.58
CA GLY A 87 -0.24 21.59 -6.65
C GLY A 87 0.92 20.96 -7.43
N ALA A 88 2.16 21.19 -6.97
CA ALA A 88 3.37 20.56 -7.54
C ALA A 88 3.62 19.14 -7.00
N SER A 89 2.96 18.77 -5.89
CA SER A 89 3.11 17.44 -5.27
C SER A 89 1.93 16.53 -5.55
N ILE A 90 2.21 15.28 -5.94
CA ILE A 90 1.22 14.23 -6.12
C ILE A 90 1.01 13.50 -4.80
N LEU A 91 -0.25 13.38 -4.39
CA LEU A 91 -0.71 12.72 -3.16
C LEU A 91 -1.72 11.62 -3.53
N ASN A 92 -2.05 10.73 -2.58
CA ASN A 92 -3.12 9.74 -2.75
C ASN A 92 -2.97 8.81 -3.97
N MET A 93 -1.77 8.64 -4.50
CA MET A 93 -1.51 7.88 -5.74
C MET A 93 -2.03 6.43 -5.65
N LYS A 94 -2.04 5.81 -4.45
CA LYS A 94 -2.59 4.47 -4.20
C LYS A 94 -3.98 4.28 -4.79
N ARG A 95 -4.77 5.36 -4.87
CA ARG A 95 -6.13 5.33 -5.39
C ARG A 95 -6.21 5.33 -6.91
N LEU A 96 -5.17 5.76 -7.62
CA LEU A 96 -5.15 5.88 -9.07
C LEU A 96 -4.45 4.71 -9.76
N ILE A 97 -3.50 4.06 -9.09
CA ILE A 97 -2.72 2.93 -9.65
C ILE A 97 -3.66 1.83 -10.14
N GLY A 98 -3.42 1.35 -11.36
CA GLY A 98 -4.14 0.22 -11.96
C GLY A 98 -5.59 0.51 -12.33
N ARG A 99 -6.10 1.74 -12.13
CA ARG A 99 -7.43 2.14 -12.57
C ARG A 99 -7.41 2.65 -14.00
N VAL A 100 -8.57 2.53 -14.65
CA VAL A 100 -8.85 3.17 -15.94
C VAL A 100 -9.48 4.53 -15.73
N ASP A 101 -9.38 5.39 -16.73
CA ASP A 101 -9.89 6.77 -16.70
C ASP A 101 -11.42 6.85 -16.61
N THR A 102 -12.15 5.80 -16.97
CA THR A 102 -13.61 5.67 -16.79
C THR A 102 -14.02 5.23 -15.39
N ASP A 103 -13.07 4.89 -14.52
CA ASP A 103 -13.36 4.52 -13.13
C ASP A 103 -13.93 5.71 -12.36
N ARG A 104 -15.01 5.49 -11.60
CA ARG A 104 -15.71 6.54 -10.84
C ARG A 104 -14.81 7.27 -9.85
N LEU A 105 -13.85 6.59 -9.24
CA LEU A 105 -12.90 7.21 -8.30
C LEU A 105 -11.89 8.10 -9.02
N VAL A 106 -11.51 7.74 -10.24
CA VAL A 106 -10.62 8.56 -11.08
C VAL A 106 -11.37 9.79 -11.60
N GLN A 107 -12.63 9.61 -12.02
CA GLN A 107 -13.51 10.69 -12.47
C GLN A 107 -13.90 11.67 -11.34
N ALA A 108 -13.97 11.19 -10.10
CA ALA A 108 -14.12 12.03 -8.90
C ALA A 108 -12.86 12.85 -8.57
N GLY A 109 -11.79 12.75 -9.38
CA GLY A 109 -10.49 13.36 -9.15
C GLY A 109 -10.44 14.89 -9.17
N LYS A 110 -11.59 15.58 -9.32
CA LYS A 110 -11.71 17.04 -9.18
C LYS A 110 -11.29 17.57 -7.78
N ASN A 111 -11.25 16.68 -6.79
CA ASN A 111 -10.89 17.02 -5.41
C ASN A 111 -9.41 16.73 -5.09
N PHE A 112 -8.62 16.25 -6.04
CA PHE A 112 -7.18 16.13 -5.83
C PHE A 112 -6.50 17.51 -5.96
N PRO A 113 -5.41 17.75 -5.21
CA PRO A 113 -4.64 19.00 -5.33
C PRO A 113 -3.80 19.07 -6.62
N PHE A 114 -3.91 18.09 -7.52
CA PHE A 114 -3.24 18.00 -8.81
C PHE A 114 -4.25 17.61 -9.89
N LEU A 115 -3.90 17.86 -11.15
CA LEU A 115 -4.79 17.55 -12.27
C LEU A 115 -4.76 16.04 -12.55
N VAL A 116 -5.93 15.43 -12.63
CA VAL A 116 -6.11 14.10 -13.23
C VAL A 116 -6.70 14.32 -14.62
N GLN A 117 -5.93 13.99 -15.65
CA GLN A 117 -6.35 14.08 -17.04
C GLN A 117 -6.92 12.74 -17.48
N THR A 118 -8.21 12.75 -17.81
CA THR A 118 -8.96 11.61 -18.33
C THR A 118 -9.35 11.86 -19.78
N LEU A 119 -9.40 10.80 -20.58
CA LEU A 119 -9.94 10.82 -21.95
C LEU A 119 -11.34 10.19 -22.03
N ASP A 120 -11.76 9.52 -20.96
CA ASP A 120 -13.03 8.80 -20.81
C ASP A 120 -13.21 7.68 -21.83
N ILE A 121 -12.13 6.95 -22.12
CA ILE A 121 -12.09 5.87 -23.13
C ILE A 121 -11.71 4.50 -22.57
N GLY A 122 -11.63 4.37 -21.24
CA GLY A 122 -11.13 3.18 -20.56
C GLY A 122 -9.60 3.04 -20.62
N GLY A 123 -8.91 4.15 -20.88
CA GLY A 123 -7.44 4.23 -20.94
C GLY A 123 -6.83 4.41 -19.54
N ARG A 124 -5.51 4.46 -19.44
CA ARG A 124 -4.85 4.83 -18.18
C ARG A 124 -4.99 6.34 -17.96
N PRO A 125 -5.29 6.80 -16.73
CA PRO A 125 -5.30 8.23 -16.45
C PRO A 125 -3.87 8.78 -16.43
N PHE A 126 -3.72 10.01 -16.90
CA PHE A 126 -2.51 10.79 -16.66
C PHE A 126 -2.74 11.73 -15.49
N ILE A 127 -1.69 12.02 -14.76
CA ILE A 127 -1.69 13.09 -13.77
C ILE A 127 -0.77 14.19 -14.27
N ALA A 128 -1.12 15.44 -13.98
CA ALA A 128 -0.31 16.58 -14.35
C ALA A 128 -0.19 17.59 -13.21
N ALA A 129 1.00 18.15 -13.07
CA ALA A 129 1.31 19.21 -12.13
C ALA A 129 1.94 20.39 -12.89
N LEU A 130 1.74 21.59 -12.35
CA LEU A 130 2.36 22.80 -12.87
C LEU A 130 3.71 23.00 -12.15
N VAL A 131 4.80 22.83 -12.89
CA VAL A 131 6.17 22.98 -12.37
C VAL A 131 6.83 24.12 -13.12
N ASN A 132 7.24 25.18 -12.42
CA ASN A 132 7.89 26.35 -13.02
C ASN A 132 7.14 26.92 -14.25
N ASN A 133 5.81 27.00 -14.15
CA ASN A 133 4.89 27.44 -15.21
C ASN A 133 4.82 26.53 -16.45
N VAL A 134 5.36 25.31 -16.37
CA VAL A 134 5.27 24.29 -17.41
C VAL A 134 4.44 23.12 -16.89
N TRP A 135 3.42 22.73 -17.65
CA TRP A 135 2.66 21.53 -17.36
C TRP A 135 3.51 20.29 -17.62
N LYS A 136 3.66 19.46 -16.58
CA LYS A 136 4.31 18.15 -16.69
C LYS A 136 3.29 17.07 -16.41
N SER A 137 3.18 16.11 -17.31
CA SER A 137 2.35 14.93 -17.13
C SER A 137 3.19 13.69 -16.83
N THR A 138 2.62 12.78 -16.06
CA THR A 138 3.19 11.47 -15.72
C THR A 138 2.05 10.50 -15.43
N THR A 139 2.36 9.25 -15.13
CA THR A 139 1.39 8.23 -14.73
C THR A 139 1.46 7.95 -13.22
N PRO A 140 0.36 7.49 -12.58
CA PRO A 140 0.40 7.06 -11.18
C PRO A 140 1.49 6.00 -10.90
N GLU A 141 1.74 5.11 -11.85
CA GLU A 141 2.76 4.06 -11.74
C GLU A 141 4.19 4.60 -11.78
N GLU A 142 4.47 5.64 -12.57
CA GLU A 142 5.77 6.31 -12.59
C GLU A 142 6.04 7.05 -11.28
N VAL A 143 5.04 7.73 -10.73
CA VAL A 143 5.15 8.36 -9.40
C VAL A 143 5.41 7.32 -8.32
N LEU A 144 4.75 6.17 -8.39
CA LEU A 144 5.01 5.05 -7.50
C LEU A 144 6.47 4.60 -7.61
N ALA A 145 6.97 4.41 -8.83
CA ALA A 145 8.35 3.98 -9.05
C ALA A 145 9.37 4.96 -8.45
N LEU A 146 9.17 6.27 -8.63
CA LEU A 146 10.03 7.30 -8.04
C LEU A 146 9.98 7.23 -6.51
N TYR A 147 8.79 7.08 -5.93
CA TYR A 147 8.63 6.98 -4.48
C TYR A 147 9.33 5.74 -3.89
N LEU A 148 9.21 4.60 -4.55
CA LEU A 148 9.86 3.35 -4.13
C LEU A 148 11.39 3.44 -4.16
N VAL A 149 11.93 4.14 -5.16
CA VAL A 149 13.37 4.40 -5.26
C VAL A 149 13.83 5.26 -4.08
N GLU A 150 13.08 6.29 -3.70
CA GLU A 150 13.39 7.12 -2.53
C GLU A 150 13.38 6.31 -1.23
N LEU A 151 12.36 5.48 -1.02
CA LEU A 151 12.25 4.61 0.15
C LEU A 151 13.42 3.61 0.22
N ARG A 152 13.85 3.07 -0.92
CA ARG A 152 15.02 2.20 -0.98
C ARG A 152 16.27 2.92 -0.53
N ILE A 153 16.54 4.12 -1.04
CA ILE A 153 17.82 4.80 -0.71
C ILE A 153 17.83 5.22 0.75
N MET A 154 16.68 5.63 1.27
CA MET A 154 16.50 5.84 2.71
C MET A 154 16.83 4.57 3.50
N ALA A 155 16.30 3.41 3.09
CA ALA A 155 16.59 2.13 3.73
C ALA A 155 18.07 1.74 3.63
N GLU A 156 18.69 1.84 2.45
CA GLU A 156 20.11 1.57 2.22
C GLU A 156 21.00 2.47 3.08
N SER A 157 20.65 3.76 3.20
CA SER A 157 21.35 4.72 4.03
C SER A 157 21.28 4.39 5.52
N LYS A 158 20.14 3.87 6.00
CA LYS A 158 19.95 3.46 7.39
C LYS A 158 20.64 2.14 7.69
N LEU A 159 20.52 1.18 6.80
CA LEU A 159 21.10 -0.16 6.97
C LEU A 159 22.62 -0.14 6.78
N LYS A 160 23.15 0.76 5.94
CA LYS A 160 24.55 0.76 5.44
C LYS A 160 24.86 -0.43 4.52
N TRP A 161 23.83 -1.00 3.91
CA TRP A 161 23.93 -2.12 2.96
C TRP A 161 23.04 -1.86 1.75
N PRO A 162 23.42 -2.35 0.55
CA PRO A 162 22.54 -2.31 -0.60
C PRO A 162 21.32 -3.20 -0.39
N VAL A 163 20.14 -2.70 -0.76
CA VAL A 163 18.87 -3.41 -0.69
C VAL A 163 18.51 -3.85 -2.10
N LYS A 164 18.54 -5.17 -2.33
CA LYS A 164 18.21 -5.77 -3.63
C LYS A 164 16.79 -6.31 -3.68
N ASN A 165 16.31 -6.83 -2.56
CA ASN A 165 15.03 -7.52 -2.46
C ASN A 165 14.03 -6.69 -1.67
N VAL A 166 12.81 -6.56 -2.18
CA VAL A 166 11.72 -5.83 -1.53
C VAL A 166 10.43 -6.63 -1.63
N VAL A 167 9.62 -6.60 -0.59
CA VAL A 167 8.24 -7.13 -0.63
C VAL A 167 7.30 -6.00 -1.07
N LEU A 168 7.50 -5.49 -2.30
CA LEU A 168 6.72 -4.42 -2.96
C LEU A 168 7.23 -4.17 -4.40
N THR A 169 6.42 -3.56 -5.28
CA THR A 169 6.73 -3.30 -6.70
C THR A 169 7.95 -2.38 -6.94
N GLY A 170 8.54 -2.39 -8.15
CA GLY A 170 9.61 -1.46 -8.61
C GLY A 170 11.06 -1.84 -8.31
N LEU A 171 11.27 -2.81 -7.41
CA LEU A 171 12.56 -3.46 -7.10
C LEU A 171 12.44 -4.98 -7.35
N HIS A 172 13.44 -5.82 -7.01
CA HIS A 172 13.21 -7.26 -7.11
C HIS A 172 12.14 -7.65 -6.08
N VAL A 173 10.90 -7.72 -6.59
CA VAL A 173 9.69 -7.95 -5.79
C VAL A 173 9.67 -9.42 -5.41
N LEU A 174 9.97 -9.72 -4.15
CA LEU A 174 9.86 -11.09 -3.68
C LEU A 174 8.40 -11.53 -3.66
N ARG A 175 7.50 -10.64 -3.21
CA ARG A 175 6.07 -10.92 -3.06
C ARG A 175 5.26 -9.64 -2.89
N LEU A 176 4.01 -9.65 -3.34
CA LEU A 176 2.98 -8.71 -2.90
C LEU A 176 2.09 -9.41 -1.90
N ILE A 177 1.96 -8.84 -0.70
CA ILE A 177 1.16 -9.42 0.39
C ILE A 177 0.02 -8.45 0.70
N PRO A 178 -1.25 -8.90 0.70
CA PRO A 178 -2.34 -8.07 1.19
C PRO A 178 -2.09 -7.65 2.64
N GLU A 179 -2.28 -6.37 2.94
CA GLU A 179 -2.08 -5.81 4.28
C GLU A 179 -2.72 -6.64 5.41
N PRO A 180 -4.00 -7.07 5.34
CA PRO A 180 -4.58 -7.90 6.41
C PRO A 180 -3.88 -9.25 6.57
N ALA A 181 -3.34 -9.84 5.49
CA ALA A 181 -2.56 -11.07 5.59
C ALA A 181 -1.21 -10.82 6.28
N ALA A 182 -0.53 -9.72 5.96
CA ALA A 182 0.73 -9.31 6.61
C ALA A 182 0.53 -9.08 8.12
N VAL A 183 -0.54 -8.38 8.49
CA VAL A 183 -0.91 -8.13 9.90
C VAL A 183 -1.20 -9.45 10.63
N ALA A 184 -1.97 -10.36 10.02
CA ALA A 184 -2.27 -11.67 10.62
C ALA A 184 -1.01 -12.52 10.87
N LEU A 185 -0.06 -12.50 9.93
CA LEU A 185 1.22 -13.20 10.05
C LEU A 185 2.07 -12.60 11.16
N LEU A 186 2.21 -11.27 11.20
CA LEU A 186 2.96 -10.57 12.25
C LEU A 186 2.39 -10.86 13.65
N TYR A 187 1.08 -10.79 13.80
CA TYR A 187 0.40 -11.06 15.07
C TYR A 187 0.60 -12.52 15.52
N THR A 188 0.50 -13.46 14.59
CA THR A 188 0.73 -14.88 14.88
C THR A 188 2.17 -15.14 15.31
N GLN A 189 3.15 -14.51 14.65
CA GLN A 189 4.57 -14.58 14.99
C GLN A 189 4.85 -14.01 16.39
N GLN A 190 4.28 -12.84 16.72
CA GLN A 190 4.44 -12.22 18.03
C GLN A 190 3.87 -13.11 19.16
N GLN A 191 2.71 -13.73 18.95
CA GLN A 191 2.15 -14.65 19.93
C GLN A 191 3.01 -15.89 20.17
N GLN A 192 3.65 -16.44 19.12
CA GLN A 192 4.55 -17.59 19.26
C GLN A 192 5.76 -17.25 20.16
N HIS A 193 6.21 -15.99 20.15
CA HIS A 193 7.30 -15.52 21.02
C HIS A 193 6.89 -15.36 22.49
N MET A 194 5.59 -15.18 22.78
CA MET A 194 5.06 -14.93 24.12
C MET A 194 4.60 -16.20 24.85
N ILE A 195 4.25 -17.26 24.11
CA ILE A 195 3.75 -18.52 24.68
C ILE A 195 4.88 -19.55 24.66
N HIS A 196 5.49 -19.80 25.82
CA HIS A 196 6.63 -20.71 25.98
C HIS A 196 6.27 -22.20 26.03
N ASP A 197 4.99 -22.55 25.79
CA ASP A 197 4.47 -23.91 25.93
C ASP A 197 3.99 -24.51 24.60
N ASN A 198 4.06 -25.84 24.53
CA ASN A 198 3.71 -26.78 23.45
C ASN A 198 2.26 -26.68 22.90
N MET A 199 1.67 -25.49 22.82
CA MET A 199 0.36 -25.27 22.22
C MET A 199 0.50 -25.21 20.70
N ASP A 200 0.06 -26.30 20.08
CA ASP A 200 -0.05 -26.61 18.66
C ASP A 200 0.32 -25.47 17.68
N ARG A 201 1.57 -25.49 17.20
CA ARG A 201 2.09 -24.64 16.12
C ARG A 201 1.26 -24.76 14.81
N GLY A 202 0.42 -25.79 14.69
CA GLY A 202 -0.51 -26.00 13.58
C GLY A 202 -1.93 -25.49 13.84
N SER A 203 -2.25 -25.02 15.04
CA SER A 203 -3.62 -24.58 15.36
C SER A 203 -4.04 -23.37 14.52
N LYS A 204 -5.18 -23.50 13.86
CA LYS A 204 -5.75 -22.46 13.01
C LYS A 204 -6.21 -21.28 13.87
N LYS A 205 -5.58 -20.13 13.71
CA LYS A 205 -5.97 -18.86 14.33
C LYS A 205 -6.85 -18.06 13.38
N VAL A 206 -8.00 -17.61 13.85
CA VAL A 206 -8.89 -16.72 13.08
C VAL A 206 -8.78 -15.32 13.68
N ALA A 207 -8.53 -14.32 12.84
CA ALA A 207 -8.43 -12.93 13.27
C ALA A 207 -9.38 -12.05 12.45
N LEU A 208 -10.03 -11.10 13.13
CA LEU A 208 -10.76 -10.00 12.53
C LEU A 208 -9.86 -8.76 12.59
N ILE A 209 -9.56 -8.17 11.44
CA ILE A 209 -8.61 -7.06 11.28
C ILE A 209 -9.39 -5.84 10.84
N PHE A 210 -9.26 -4.75 11.58
CA PHE A 210 -9.78 -3.44 11.21
C PHE A 210 -8.60 -2.55 10.81
N ASN A 211 -8.56 -2.14 9.54
CA ASN A 211 -7.62 -1.16 9.03
C ASN A 211 -8.35 0.16 8.78
N MET A 212 -8.10 1.15 9.63
CA MET A 212 -8.70 2.47 9.53
C MET A 212 -7.62 3.49 9.18
N GLY A 213 -7.41 3.71 7.88
CA GLY A 213 -6.46 4.69 7.37
C GLY A 213 -7.11 6.05 7.07
N ALA A 214 -6.28 7.02 6.68
CA ALA A 214 -6.68 8.40 6.36
C ALA A 214 -7.66 8.59 5.17
N GLY A 215 -8.18 7.51 4.60
CA GLY A 215 -9.12 7.58 3.49
C GLY A 215 -9.77 6.27 3.06
N CYS A 216 -9.44 5.15 3.72
CA CYS A 216 -10.06 3.85 3.52
C CYS A 216 -10.28 3.19 4.88
N CYS A 217 -11.40 2.50 5.03
CA CYS A 217 -11.68 1.63 6.15
C CYS A 217 -11.89 0.23 5.59
N ASP A 218 -10.97 -0.69 5.88
CA ASP A 218 -11.00 -2.07 5.43
C ASP A 218 -11.16 -3.00 6.65
N VAL A 219 -12.02 -4.00 6.52
CA VAL A 219 -12.24 -5.03 7.55
C VAL A 219 -12.05 -6.39 6.92
N ALA A 220 -11.15 -7.20 7.48
CA ALA A 220 -10.84 -8.52 6.94
C ALA A 220 -10.97 -9.59 8.02
N VAL A 221 -11.57 -10.73 7.66
CA VAL A 221 -11.45 -11.97 8.44
C VAL A 221 -10.33 -12.79 7.83
N THR A 222 -9.35 -13.18 8.62
CA THR A 222 -8.22 -14.00 8.18
C THR A 222 -8.16 -15.29 8.98
N ALA A 223 -7.69 -16.36 8.36
CA ALA A 223 -7.36 -17.61 9.02
C ALA A 223 -5.89 -17.94 8.76
N THR A 224 -5.11 -18.06 9.83
CA THR A 224 -3.67 -18.33 9.79
C THR A 224 -3.35 -19.67 10.43
N ALA A 225 -2.62 -20.54 9.74
CA ALA A 225 -2.15 -21.82 10.25
C ALA A 225 -0.80 -22.17 9.61
N GLY A 226 0.17 -22.67 10.38
CA GLY A 226 1.46 -23.13 9.83
C GLY A 226 2.24 -22.08 9.04
N GLY A 227 2.10 -20.78 9.37
CA GLY A 227 2.74 -19.69 8.62
C GLY A 227 2.03 -19.27 7.33
N VAL A 228 0.89 -19.88 7.01
CA VAL A 228 0.04 -19.51 5.88
C VAL A 228 -1.16 -18.72 6.38
N SER A 229 -1.41 -17.53 5.82
CA SER A 229 -2.59 -16.71 6.11
C SER A 229 -3.50 -16.62 4.90
N GLN A 230 -4.79 -16.88 5.11
CA GLN A 230 -5.82 -16.81 4.08
C GLN A 230 -6.92 -15.82 4.48
N ILE A 231 -7.25 -14.89 3.58
CA ILE A 231 -8.40 -14.00 3.74
C ILE A 231 -9.68 -14.80 3.49
N LYS A 232 -10.60 -14.74 4.44
CA LYS A 232 -11.91 -15.42 4.41
C LYS A 232 -13.03 -14.49 4.00
N ALA A 233 -12.98 -13.23 4.43
CA ALA A 233 -13.92 -12.19 4.05
C ALA A 233 -13.19 -10.85 4.04
N LEU A 234 -13.61 -9.94 3.17
CA LEU A 234 -13.06 -8.60 3.06
C LEU A 234 -14.19 -7.61 2.76
N ALA A 235 -14.38 -6.66 3.67
CA ALA A 235 -15.15 -5.45 3.46
C ALA A 235 -14.18 -4.28 3.32
N GLY A 236 -14.50 -3.30 2.49
CA GLY A 236 -13.70 -2.10 2.41
C GLY A 236 -14.49 -0.95 1.84
N ILE A 237 -14.26 0.25 2.37
CA ILE A 237 -14.85 1.46 1.82
C ILE A 237 -13.86 2.61 1.78
N ALA A 238 -13.84 3.31 0.66
CA ALA A 238 -13.16 4.59 0.57
C ALA A 238 -14.01 5.65 1.29
N THR A 239 -13.58 6.10 2.46
CA THR A 239 -14.33 7.07 3.29
C THR A 239 -14.64 8.35 2.52
N GLN A 240 -13.72 8.80 1.66
CA GLN A 240 -13.97 9.97 0.80
C GLN A 240 -15.04 9.72 -0.26
N TYR A 241 -15.18 8.49 -0.77
CA TYR A 241 -16.27 8.15 -1.68
C TYR A 241 -17.61 8.25 -0.98
N VAL A 242 -17.70 7.76 0.27
CA VAL A 242 -18.91 7.88 1.10
C VAL A 242 -19.26 9.33 1.36
N ILE A 243 -18.30 10.13 1.83
CA ILE A 243 -18.51 11.56 2.09
C ILE A 243 -18.97 12.28 0.82
N HIS A 244 -18.32 12.03 -0.32
CA HIS A 244 -18.71 12.64 -1.59
C HIS A 244 -20.09 12.16 -2.09
N LYS A 245 -20.42 10.87 -1.95
CA LYS A 245 -21.75 10.36 -2.30
C LYS A 245 -22.81 11.02 -1.41
N LEU A 246 -22.60 11.00 -0.10
CA LEU A 246 -23.54 11.54 0.88
C LEU A 246 -23.63 13.07 0.81
N SER A 247 -22.69 13.80 0.20
CA SER A 247 -22.87 15.24 -0.04
C SER A 247 -23.89 15.57 -1.12
N PHE A 248 -24.20 14.64 -2.03
CA PHE A 248 -25.17 14.83 -3.12
C PHE A 248 -26.37 13.88 -3.05
N GLU A 249 -26.25 12.75 -2.36
CA GLU A 249 -27.28 11.72 -2.22
C GLU A 249 -27.68 11.54 -0.75
N GLU A 250 -28.86 10.99 -0.51
CA GLU A 250 -29.39 10.74 0.85
C GLU A 250 -28.83 9.46 1.47
N SER A 251 -28.25 8.56 0.66
CA SER A 251 -27.69 7.30 1.14
C SER A 251 -26.61 6.76 0.20
N VAL A 252 -25.76 5.88 0.73
CA VAL A 252 -24.74 5.15 -0.02
C VAL A 252 -24.87 3.65 0.26
N GLN A 253 -24.72 2.83 -0.78
CA GLN A 253 -24.64 1.39 -0.61
C GLN A 253 -23.21 0.96 -0.27
N ILE A 254 -23.06 0.18 0.79
CA ILE A 254 -21.83 -0.44 1.25
C ILE A 254 -21.96 -1.95 1.01
N ASP A 255 -21.02 -2.50 0.24
CA ASP A 255 -20.97 -3.92 -0.05
C ASP A 255 -19.81 -4.57 0.68
N VAL A 256 -20.06 -5.70 1.32
CA VAL A 256 -19.08 -6.55 2.00
C VAL A 256 -19.00 -7.87 1.26
N ASP A 257 -17.81 -8.22 0.76
CA ASP A 257 -17.58 -9.51 0.14
C ASP A 257 -17.18 -10.53 1.22
N LEU A 258 -18.01 -11.56 1.39
CA LEU A 258 -17.76 -12.64 2.33
C LEU A 258 -16.99 -13.81 1.72
N GLY A 259 -16.60 -13.71 0.45
CA GLY A 259 -16.05 -14.81 -0.34
C GLY A 259 -17.13 -15.76 -0.86
N ASN A 260 -16.73 -16.67 -1.77
CA ASN A 260 -17.60 -17.70 -2.37
C ASN A 260 -18.88 -17.16 -3.03
N GLY A 261 -18.83 -15.93 -3.56
CA GLY A 261 -19.97 -15.26 -4.19
C GLY A 261 -21.02 -14.68 -3.24
N LEU A 262 -20.83 -14.77 -1.91
CA LEU A 262 -21.70 -14.13 -0.94
C LEU A 262 -21.31 -12.67 -0.71
N ARG A 263 -22.31 -11.78 -0.78
CA ARG A 263 -22.15 -10.36 -0.46
C ARG A 263 -23.21 -9.93 0.54
N ILE A 264 -22.81 -9.13 1.52
CA ILE A 264 -23.74 -8.38 2.37
C ILE A 264 -23.77 -6.95 1.84
N CYS A 265 -24.97 -6.46 1.55
CA CYS A 265 -25.18 -5.08 1.14
C CYS A 265 -25.91 -4.34 2.26
N LYS A 266 -25.41 -3.18 2.68
CA LYS A 266 -26.11 -2.26 3.58
C LYS A 266 -26.19 -0.89 2.94
N GLN A 267 -27.39 -0.34 2.92
CA GLN A 267 -27.59 1.06 2.57
C GLN A 267 -27.43 1.89 3.84
N VAL A 268 -26.50 2.83 3.83
CA VAL A 268 -26.23 3.75 4.94
C VAL A 268 -26.78 5.12 4.55
N SER A 269 -27.69 5.66 5.36
CA SER A 269 -28.24 7.00 5.14
C SER A 269 -27.24 8.08 5.58
N ARG A 270 -27.44 9.31 5.12
CA ARG A 270 -26.68 10.47 5.60
C ARG A 270 -26.80 10.63 7.11
N GLU A 271 -28.01 10.49 7.64
CA GLU A 271 -28.30 10.58 9.08
C GLU A 271 -27.51 9.53 9.87
N GLU A 272 -27.50 8.26 9.42
CA GLU A 272 -26.74 7.18 10.06
C GLU A 272 -25.22 7.38 9.98
N PHE A 273 -24.72 8.11 8.97
CA PHE A 273 -23.30 8.43 8.83
C PHE A 273 -22.86 9.63 9.68
N GLU A 274 -23.77 10.55 10.01
CA GLU A 274 -23.51 11.76 10.78
C GLU A 274 -23.63 11.54 12.31
N GLU A 275 -24.30 10.46 12.75
CA GLU A 275 -24.37 10.01 14.16
C GLU A 275 -23.08 9.33 14.65
#